data_AF-A0A099I1T5-F1
#
_entry.id   AF-A0A099I1T5-F1
#
_cell.length_a   1.000
_cell.length_b   1.000
_cell.length_c   1.000
_cell.angle_alpha   90.00
_cell.angle_beta   90.00
_cell.angle_gamma   90.00
#
_symmetry.space_group_name_H-M   'P 1'
#
loop_
_entity.id
_entity.type
_entity.pdbx_description
1 polymer ?
#
loop_
_entity_poly.entity_id
_entity_poly.type
_entity_poly.pdbx_seq_one_letter_code
_entity_poly.pdbx_strand_id
1 'polypeptide(L)'
;MRKKSIILFILLLCMAFGVVCYVTWMRGIEEAIHFIKEDSPREILWGESLAEKDFVMLDSSARDATVLFHYDDSIINKEQLLTVTVSCNGYKTSRAFNLTIVDRDPPIIKYTGPVKIESDPNVRLSDYLKVYDVRPYDKVEFDLQEKDGDKAYRYYEYTCDENNQTCSFDQDAVGVHTVHISAYDGHGNQAYKTIKIIVTPPA
;
A
#
# COMPACT_ATOMS: atom_id res chain seq x y z
N MET A 1 64.04 -21.83 -21.60
CA MET A 1 62.77 -22.30 -20.99
C MET A 1 62.56 -21.82 -19.55
N ARG A 2 63.59 -21.77 -18.69
CA ARG A 2 63.49 -21.38 -17.26
C ARG A 2 62.85 -20.01 -16.96
N LYS A 3 63.14 -18.96 -17.75
CA LYS A 3 62.58 -17.60 -17.53
C LYS A 3 61.05 -17.50 -17.80
N LYS A 4 60.53 -18.26 -18.78
CA LYS A 4 59.08 -18.28 -19.10
C LYS A 4 58.27 -18.98 -18.00
N SER A 5 58.81 -20.05 -17.40
CA SER A 5 58.19 -20.73 -16.25
C SER A 5 58.15 -19.87 -15.00
N ILE A 6 59.16 -19.02 -14.74
CA ILE A 6 59.19 -18.12 -13.59
C ILE A 6 58.13 -17.02 -13.73
N ILE A 7 57.97 -16.44 -14.92
CA ILE A 7 56.93 -15.42 -15.18
C ILE A 7 55.53 -16.04 -15.02
N LEU A 8 55.32 -17.24 -15.57
CA LEU A 8 54.05 -17.96 -15.41
C LEU A 8 53.75 -18.28 -13.93
N PHE A 9 54.77 -18.66 -13.16
CA PHE A 9 54.64 -18.94 -11.73
C PHE A 9 54.30 -17.68 -10.91
N ILE A 10 54.93 -16.53 -11.22
CA ILE A 10 54.61 -15.25 -10.59
C ILE A 10 53.17 -14.82 -10.91
N LEU A 11 52.72 -14.97 -12.16
CA LEU A 11 51.35 -14.66 -12.56
C LEU A 11 50.32 -15.54 -11.84
N LEU A 12 50.60 -16.84 -11.71
CA LEU A 12 49.76 -17.77 -10.93
C LEU A 12 49.71 -17.39 -9.45
N LEU A 13 50.83 -16.98 -8.86
CA LEU A 13 50.89 -16.46 -7.50
C LEU A 13 50.08 -15.17 -7.33
N CYS A 14 50.21 -14.20 -8.24
CA CYS A 14 49.42 -12.97 -8.20
C CYS A 14 47.91 -13.24 -8.32
N MET A 15 47.51 -14.19 -9.17
CA MET A 15 46.10 -14.61 -9.25
C MET A 15 45.63 -15.28 -7.96
N ALA A 16 46.43 -16.19 -7.38
CA ALA A 16 46.10 -16.84 -6.11
C ALA A 16 45.99 -15.84 -4.95
N PHE A 17 46.91 -14.89 -4.85
CA PHE A 17 46.84 -13.80 -3.87
C PHE A 17 45.61 -12.91 -4.09
N GLY A 18 45.30 -12.54 -5.34
CA GLY A 18 44.11 -11.77 -5.68
C GLY A 18 42.82 -12.48 -5.23
N VAL A 19 42.72 -13.79 -5.45
CA VAL A 19 41.57 -14.59 -5.01
C VAL A 19 41.47 -14.62 -3.48
N VAL A 20 42.58 -14.84 -2.77
CA VAL A 20 42.59 -14.85 -1.29
C VAL A 20 42.17 -13.50 -0.72
N CYS A 21 42.69 -12.40 -1.26
CA CYS A 21 42.30 -11.04 -0.86
C CYS A 21 40.80 -10.80 -1.11
N TYR A 22 40.29 -11.20 -2.27
CA TYR A 22 38.86 -11.08 -2.60
C TYR A 22 37.98 -11.87 -1.63
N VAL A 23 38.30 -13.14 -1.36
CA VAL A 23 37.53 -13.98 -0.41
C VAL A 23 37.54 -13.40 1.00
N THR A 24 38.69 -12.90 1.46
CA THR A 24 38.81 -12.30 2.80
C THR A 24 37.97 -11.02 2.91
N TRP A 25 37.99 -10.20 1.86
CA TRP A 25 37.17 -8.99 1.81
C TRP A 25 35.67 -9.29 1.76
N MET A 26 35.24 -10.28 0.95
CA MET A 26 33.85 -10.71 0.88
C MET A 26 33.35 -11.25 2.22
N ARG A 27 34.19 -11.99 2.94
CA ARG A 27 33.87 -12.45 4.31
C ARG A 27 33.71 -11.29 5.29
N GLY A 28 34.54 -10.25 5.17
CA GLY A 28 34.39 -9.04 6.00
C GLY A 28 33.12 -8.22 5.70
N ILE A 29 32.56 -8.33 4.49
CA ILE A 29 31.25 -7.77 4.15
C ILE A 29 30.13 -8.64 4.74
N GLU A 30 30.23 -9.96 4.60
CA GLU A 30 29.27 -10.91 5.17
C GLU A 30 29.15 -10.75 6.69
N GLU A 31 30.27 -10.67 7.40
CA GLU A 31 30.31 -10.50 8.86
C GLU A 31 29.79 -9.12 9.31
N ALA A 32 29.63 -8.15 8.39
CA ALA A 32 29.17 -6.79 8.69
C ALA A 32 27.68 -6.55 8.40
N ILE A 33 26.98 -7.55 7.88
CA ILE A 33 25.54 -7.50 7.60
C ILE A 33 24.83 -8.36 8.63
N HIS A 34 24.05 -7.73 9.51
CA HIS A 34 23.33 -8.43 10.57
C HIS A 34 21.83 -8.24 10.43
N PHE A 35 21.14 -9.28 9.98
CA PHE A 35 19.68 -9.29 10.02
C PHE A 35 19.18 -9.41 11.46
N ILE A 36 18.25 -8.53 11.84
CA ILE A 36 17.62 -8.56 13.15
C ILE A 36 16.85 -9.87 13.31
N LYS A 37 17.06 -10.57 14.43
CA LYS A 37 16.54 -11.93 14.68
C LYS A 37 15.13 -11.94 15.27
N GLU A 38 14.39 -10.85 15.14
CA GLU A 38 13.08 -10.79 15.77
C GLU A 38 12.09 -11.62 14.95
N ASP A 39 11.56 -12.66 15.58
CA ASP A 39 10.60 -13.59 14.98
C ASP A 39 9.14 -13.07 15.12
N SER A 40 8.96 -11.83 15.63
CA SER A 40 7.64 -11.21 15.73
C SER A 40 7.16 -10.77 14.34
N PRO A 41 5.87 -10.99 14.01
CA PRO A 41 5.28 -10.42 12.81
C PRO A 41 5.47 -8.89 12.83
N ARG A 42 5.98 -8.35 11.73
CA ARG A 42 6.10 -6.91 11.53
C ARG A 42 4.77 -6.38 11.06
N GLU A 43 4.30 -5.33 11.68
CA GLU A 43 3.06 -4.65 11.31
C GLU A 43 3.39 -3.24 10.82
N ILE A 44 2.85 -2.85 9.67
CA ILE A 44 2.90 -1.47 9.17
C ILE A 44 1.51 -1.02 8.76
N LEU A 45 1.25 0.30 8.82
CA LEU A 45 0.01 0.84 8.28
C LEU A 45 0.06 0.85 6.74
N TRP A 46 -1.10 0.74 6.12
CA TRP A 46 -1.23 0.79 4.68
C TRP A 46 -0.71 2.12 4.11
N GLY A 47 0.27 2.05 3.20
CA GLY A 47 0.94 3.21 2.62
C GLY A 47 2.15 3.73 3.40
N GLU A 48 2.51 3.13 4.54
CA GLU A 48 3.78 3.43 5.20
C GLU A 48 4.98 2.74 4.54
N SER A 49 6.15 3.34 4.71
CA SER A 49 7.42 2.80 4.22
C SER A 49 8.12 1.97 5.30
N LEU A 50 8.73 0.86 4.89
CA LEU A 50 9.59 0.05 5.75
C LEU A 50 10.92 0.77 6.01
N ALA A 51 11.36 0.81 7.26
CA ALA A 51 12.65 1.40 7.62
C ALA A 51 13.74 0.30 7.69
N GLU A 52 14.84 0.48 6.97
CA GLU A 52 15.96 -0.48 6.89
C GLU A 52 16.47 -0.92 8.27
N LYS A 53 16.59 0.03 9.20
CA LYS A 53 17.03 -0.18 10.58
C LYS A 53 16.19 -1.19 11.38
N ASP A 54 14.97 -1.49 10.94
CA ASP A 54 14.06 -2.42 11.63
C ASP A 54 14.30 -3.88 11.19
N PHE A 55 15.14 -4.08 10.16
CA PHE A 55 15.42 -5.38 9.54
C PHE A 55 16.91 -5.74 9.50
N VAL A 56 17.77 -4.75 9.33
CA VAL A 56 19.21 -4.96 9.17
C VAL A 56 20.02 -3.90 9.92
N MET A 57 21.07 -4.36 10.58
CA MET A 57 22.15 -3.55 11.11
C MET A 57 23.37 -3.72 10.21
N LEU A 58 23.95 -2.59 9.78
CA LEU A 58 25.09 -2.54 8.87
C LEU A 58 26.29 -1.90 9.59
N ASP A 59 27.38 -2.63 9.67
CA ASP A 59 28.64 -2.14 10.23
C ASP A 59 29.44 -1.32 9.21
N SER A 60 30.57 -0.73 9.64
CA SER A 60 31.34 0.22 8.83
C SER A 60 31.76 -0.29 7.45
N SER A 61 32.02 -1.60 7.30
CA SER A 61 32.40 -2.23 6.03
C SER A 61 31.22 -2.49 5.07
N ALA A 62 29.98 -2.33 5.54
CA ALA A 62 28.76 -2.49 4.76
C ALA A 62 27.89 -1.22 4.71
N ARG A 63 28.44 -0.05 5.06
CA ARG A 63 27.69 1.24 5.09
C ARG A 63 27.07 1.63 3.75
N ASP A 64 27.72 1.27 2.65
CA ASP A 64 27.24 1.57 1.30
C ASP A 64 26.36 0.45 0.74
N ALA A 65 25.87 -0.47 1.58
CA ALA A 65 24.96 -1.51 1.16
C ALA A 65 23.61 -0.92 0.74
N THR A 66 23.01 -1.51 -0.29
CA THR A 66 21.63 -1.25 -0.69
C THR A 66 20.72 -2.29 -0.05
N VAL A 67 19.66 -1.83 0.61
CA VAL A 67 18.61 -2.69 1.19
C VAL A 67 17.36 -2.59 0.33
N LEU A 68 16.83 -3.73 -0.10
CA LEU A 68 15.61 -3.81 -0.91
C LEU A 68 14.58 -4.69 -0.19
N PHE A 69 13.33 -4.21 -0.21
CA PHE A 69 12.17 -4.92 0.32
C PHE A 69 11.37 -5.52 -0.81
N HIS A 70 11.06 -6.81 -0.72
CA HIS A 70 10.22 -7.51 -1.69
C HIS A 70 9.01 -8.10 -0.96
N TYR A 71 7.82 -7.55 -1.25
CA TYR A 71 6.53 -7.95 -0.72
C TYR A 71 5.42 -7.50 -1.69
N ASP A 72 4.20 -8.00 -1.48
CA ASP A 72 3.02 -7.60 -2.27
C ASP A 72 2.22 -6.56 -1.48
N ASP A 73 2.24 -5.31 -1.94
CA ASP A 73 1.57 -4.19 -1.28
C ASP A 73 0.05 -4.19 -1.46
N SER A 74 -0.50 -5.15 -2.21
CA SER A 74 -1.95 -5.37 -2.35
C SER A 74 -2.52 -6.34 -1.31
N ILE A 75 -1.66 -7.10 -0.60
CA ILE A 75 -2.10 -8.03 0.46
C ILE A 75 -2.24 -7.27 1.78
N ILE A 76 -3.45 -6.76 2.02
CA ILE A 76 -3.82 -5.98 3.21
C ILE A 76 -4.57 -6.86 4.22
N ASN A 77 -4.37 -6.58 5.51
CA ASN A 77 -4.99 -7.24 6.65
C ASN A 77 -4.75 -8.76 6.70
N LYS A 78 -3.68 -9.23 6.06
CA LYS A 78 -3.25 -10.63 6.04
C LYS A 78 -1.73 -10.70 6.18
N GLU A 79 -1.27 -11.73 6.89
CA GLU A 79 0.15 -12.02 7.01
C GLU A 79 0.71 -12.49 5.66
N GLN A 80 1.87 -11.97 5.29
CA GLN A 80 2.59 -12.26 4.06
C GLN A 80 4.10 -12.34 4.29
N LEU A 81 4.80 -12.93 3.33
CA LEU A 81 6.26 -13.04 3.35
C LEU A 81 6.90 -11.74 2.84
N LEU A 82 7.74 -11.12 3.67
CA LEU A 82 8.64 -10.04 3.27
C LEU A 82 10.05 -10.61 3.09
N THR A 83 10.63 -10.44 1.91
CA THR A 83 12.06 -10.75 1.69
C THR A 83 12.88 -9.48 1.69
N VAL A 84 13.81 -9.36 2.63
CA VAL A 84 14.78 -8.27 2.72
C VAL A 84 16.07 -8.72 2.07
N THR A 85 16.49 -8.03 1.02
CA THR A 85 17.72 -8.29 0.28
C THR A 85 18.72 -7.19 0.60
N VAL A 86 19.94 -7.57 0.97
CA VAL A 86 21.06 -6.66 1.16
C VAL A 86 22.12 -6.95 0.10
N SER A 87 22.54 -5.91 -0.62
CA SER A 87 23.59 -5.99 -1.63
C SER A 87 24.68 -4.99 -1.33
N CYS A 88 25.92 -5.44 -1.23
CA CYS A 88 27.08 -4.58 -0.97
C CYS A 88 28.28 -5.08 -1.78
N ASN A 89 28.81 -4.24 -2.67
CA ASN A 89 30.08 -4.49 -3.37
C ASN A 89 30.20 -5.88 -4.04
N GLY A 90 29.10 -6.39 -4.61
CA GLY A 90 29.04 -7.69 -5.27
C GLY A 90 28.67 -8.86 -4.37
N TYR A 91 28.65 -8.66 -3.05
CA TYR A 91 28.02 -9.60 -2.10
C TYR A 91 26.52 -9.34 -2.03
N LYS A 92 25.74 -10.42 -1.98
CA LYS A 92 24.28 -10.37 -1.87
C LYS A 92 23.81 -11.44 -0.88
N THR A 93 22.96 -11.04 0.04
CA THR A 93 22.31 -11.94 1.00
C THR A 93 20.86 -11.52 1.19
N SER A 94 20.01 -12.43 1.67
CA SER A 94 18.61 -12.13 1.95
C SER A 94 18.10 -12.89 3.15
N ARG A 95 17.06 -12.32 3.78
CA ARG A 95 16.32 -12.98 4.85
C ARG A 95 14.83 -12.71 4.72
N ALA A 96 14.04 -13.73 5.05
CA ALA A 96 12.59 -13.65 5.12
C ALA A 96 12.13 -13.20 6.52
N PHE A 97 11.07 -12.40 6.51
CA PHE A 97 10.32 -11.92 7.68
C PHE A 97 8.83 -12.08 7.41
N ASN A 98 8.03 -12.12 8.47
CA ASN A 98 6.58 -12.04 8.35
C ASN A 98 6.15 -10.58 8.44
N LEU A 99 5.34 -10.14 7.49
CA LEU A 99 4.82 -8.78 7.40
C LEU A 99 3.29 -8.83 7.35
N THR A 100 2.64 -7.94 8.06
CA THR A 100 1.22 -7.64 7.91
C THR A 100 1.08 -6.15 7.62
N ILE A 101 0.52 -5.82 6.46
CA ILE A 101 0.13 -4.45 6.14
C ILE A 101 -1.30 -4.29 6.63
N VAL A 102 -1.55 -3.31 7.48
CA VAL A 102 -2.84 -3.15 8.15
C VAL A 102 -3.52 -1.87 7.68
N ASP A 103 -4.78 -2.01 7.32
CA ASP A 103 -5.70 -0.90 7.14
C ASP A 103 -6.80 -0.97 8.21
N ARG A 104 -6.82 0.04 9.08
CA ARG A 104 -7.75 0.14 10.21
C ARG A 104 -8.76 1.27 10.03
N ASP A 105 -8.53 2.13 9.05
CA ASP A 105 -9.28 3.36 8.93
C ASP A 105 -10.49 3.11 8.02
N PRO A 106 -11.71 3.44 8.46
CA PRO A 106 -12.86 3.33 7.59
C PRO A 106 -12.82 4.41 6.50
N PRO A 107 -13.45 4.15 5.33
CA PRO A 107 -13.60 5.14 4.28
C PRO A 107 -14.22 6.47 4.75
N ILE A 108 -13.85 7.55 4.09
CA ILE A 108 -14.40 8.88 4.36
C ILE A 108 -15.47 9.22 3.32
N ILE A 109 -16.71 9.42 3.78
CA ILE A 109 -17.84 9.89 2.95
C ILE A 109 -18.03 11.40 3.13
N LYS A 110 -17.67 12.17 2.10
CA LYS A 110 -17.84 13.63 2.07
C LYS A 110 -18.94 14.03 1.08
N TYR A 111 -19.95 14.73 1.58
CA TYR A 111 -20.99 15.36 0.77
C TYR A 111 -20.78 16.86 0.80
N THR A 112 -20.74 17.50 -0.37
CA THR A 112 -20.55 18.95 -0.52
C THR A 112 -21.69 19.63 -1.26
N GLY A 113 -22.78 18.90 -1.51
CA GLY A 113 -23.94 19.42 -2.21
C GLY A 113 -24.86 20.26 -1.33
N PRO A 114 -25.84 20.92 -1.95
CA PRO A 114 -26.83 21.71 -1.24
C PRO A 114 -27.84 20.83 -0.50
N VAL A 115 -28.27 21.27 0.69
CA VAL A 115 -29.34 20.59 1.45
C VAL A 115 -30.71 20.78 0.79
N LYS A 116 -30.86 21.82 -0.04
CA LYS A 116 -32.10 22.13 -0.75
C LYS A 116 -31.82 22.28 -2.24
N ILE A 117 -32.57 21.56 -3.07
CA ILE A 117 -32.47 21.59 -4.53
C ILE A 117 -33.83 21.85 -5.15
N GLU A 118 -33.85 22.56 -6.27
CA GLU A 118 -35.01 22.60 -7.14
C GLU A 118 -35.10 21.26 -7.88
N SER A 119 -36.33 20.80 -8.13
CA SER A 119 -36.55 19.54 -8.82
C SER A 119 -35.98 19.60 -10.24
N ASP A 120 -35.00 18.75 -10.51
CA ASP A 120 -34.32 18.65 -11.81
C ASP A 120 -33.90 17.18 -12.03
N PRO A 121 -34.41 16.52 -13.08
CA PRO A 121 -34.08 15.12 -13.38
C PRO A 121 -32.59 14.90 -13.73
N ASN A 122 -31.82 15.97 -13.96
CA ASN A 122 -30.39 15.87 -14.27
C ASN A 122 -29.49 15.93 -13.03
N VAL A 123 -30.03 16.27 -11.86
CA VAL A 123 -29.25 16.32 -10.62
C VAL A 123 -28.84 14.90 -10.21
N ARG A 124 -27.53 14.65 -10.14
CA ARG A 124 -26.97 13.39 -9.65
C ARG A 124 -26.29 13.60 -8.31
N LEU A 125 -26.56 12.71 -7.36
CA LEU A 125 -25.92 12.79 -6.04
C LEU A 125 -24.40 12.57 -6.11
N SER A 126 -23.96 11.73 -7.05
CA SER A 126 -22.55 11.47 -7.35
C SER A 126 -21.73 12.74 -7.60
N ASP A 127 -22.34 13.78 -8.15
CA ASP A 127 -21.65 15.04 -8.49
C ASP A 127 -21.23 15.81 -7.23
N TYR A 128 -21.84 15.49 -6.09
CA TYR A 128 -21.64 16.13 -4.80
C TYR A 128 -21.00 15.21 -3.75
N LEU A 129 -20.75 13.95 -4.12
CA LEU A 129 -20.15 12.96 -3.23
C LEU A 129 -18.70 12.73 -3.58
N LYS A 130 -17.86 12.72 -2.55
CA LYS A 130 -16.49 12.20 -2.61
C LYS A 130 -16.35 11.13 -1.56
N VAL A 131 -16.01 9.94 -2.00
CA VAL A 131 -15.73 8.80 -1.13
C VAL A 131 -14.31 8.35 -1.40
N TYR A 132 -13.52 8.25 -0.35
CA TYR A 132 -12.11 7.89 -0.46
C TYR A 132 -11.58 7.28 0.83
N ASP A 133 -10.50 6.53 0.71
CA ASP A 133 -9.67 6.13 1.84
C ASP A 133 -8.42 6.99 1.95
N VAL A 134 -7.79 6.98 3.12
CA VAL A 134 -6.61 7.79 3.42
C VAL A 134 -5.40 6.89 3.66
N ARG A 135 -4.33 7.21 2.93
CA ARG A 135 -2.97 6.76 3.23
C ARG A 135 -2.18 7.93 3.79
N PRO A 136 -1.07 7.71 4.51
CA PRO A 136 -0.27 8.80 5.10
C PRO A 136 0.08 9.95 4.14
N TYR A 137 0.24 9.65 2.84
CA TYR A 137 0.63 10.63 1.82
C TYR A 137 -0.33 10.71 0.63
N ASP A 138 -1.44 9.98 0.64
CA ASP A 138 -2.31 9.87 -0.53
C ASP A 138 -3.77 9.61 -0.16
N LYS A 139 -4.66 9.83 -1.13
CA LYS A 139 -6.08 9.48 -1.04
C LYS A 139 -6.43 8.53 -2.17
N VAL A 140 -7.15 7.48 -1.82
CA VAL A 140 -7.65 6.53 -2.80
C VAL A 140 -9.13 6.79 -2.99
N GLU A 141 -9.50 7.41 -4.11
CA GLU A 141 -10.91 7.66 -4.44
C GLU A 141 -11.62 6.36 -4.84
N PHE A 142 -12.91 6.28 -4.49
CA PHE A 142 -13.75 5.11 -4.73
C PHE A 142 -14.68 5.38 -5.91
N ASP A 143 -14.89 4.35 -6.72
CA ASP A 143 -15.88 4.37 -7.78
C ASP A 143 -17.28 4.13 -7.23
N LEU A 144 -18.27 4.83 -7.79
CA LEU A 144 -19.68 4.55 -7.53
C LEU A 144 -20.04 3.21 -8.16
N GLN A 145 -20.64 2.31 -7.37
CA GLN A 145 -21.22 1.08 -7.89
C GLN A 145 -22.72 1.08 -7.64
N GLU A 146 -23.49 0.97 -8.73
CA GLU A 146 -24.94 1.07 -8.65
C GLU A 146 -25.60 -0.23 -8.14
N LYS A 147 -24.94 -1.41 -8.23
CA LYS A 147 -25.44 -2.70 -7.68
C LYS A 147 -24.36 -3.75 -7.44
N ASP A 148 -24.55 -4.53 -6.38
CA ASP A 148 -23.94 -5.85 -6.11
C ASP A 148 -22.43 -5.89 -6.35
N GLY A 149 -21.73 -4.99 -5.64
CA GLY A 149 -20.28 -4.93 -5.62
C GLY A 149 -19.71 -6.28 -5.22
N ASP A 150 -18.97 -6.90 -6.14
CA ASP A 150 -18.19 -8.09 -5.83
C ASP A 150 -17.32 -7.74 -4.62
N LYS A 151 -17.43 -8.51 -3.52
CA LYS A 151 -16.92 -8.16 -2.17
C LYS A 151 -15.39 -7.97 -2.09
N ALA A 152 -14.70 -8.06 -3.22
CA ALA A 152 -13.26 -7.91 -3.37
C ALA A 152 -12.81 -6.51 -3.85
N TYR A 153 -13.72 -5.62 -4.28
CA TYR A 153 -13.35 -4.29 -4.79
C TYR A 153 -13.78 -3.15 -3.84
N ARG A 154 -13.07 -2.01 -3.90
CA ARG A 154 -13.45 -0.74 -3.25
C ARG A 154 -14.67 -0.15 -3.95
N TYR A 155 -15.71 0.20 -3.20
CA TYR A 155 -16.90 0.82 -3.78
C TYR A 155 -17.67 1.66 -2.77
N TYR A 156 -18.57 2.49 -3.29
CA TYR A 156 -19.66 3.05 -2.51
C TYR A 156 -20.98 2.95 -3.25
N GLU A 157 -22.07 2.96 -2.50
CA GLU A 157 -23.44 2.92 -2.99
C GLU A 157 -24.28 3.93 -2.19
N TYR A 158 -25.40 4.35 -2.76
CA TYR A 158 -26.36 5.18 -2.04
C TYR A 158 -27.79 4.87 -2.46
N THR A 159 -28.71 5.03 -1.52
CA THR A 159 -30.15 4.86 -1.74
C THR A 159 -30.94 5.95 -1.06
N CYS A 160 -32.13 6.20 -1.58
CA CYS A 160 -33.06 7.18 -1.04
C CYS A 160 -34.24 6.49 -0.38
N ASP A 161 -34.59 6.99 0.80
CA ASP A 161 -35.73 6.60 1.62
C ASP A 161 -35.76 5.09 1.96
N GLU A 162 -36.81 4.60 2.62
CA GLU A 162 -36.78 3.33 3.33
C GLU A 162 -36.84 2.05 2.46
N ASN A 163 -36.61 2.11 1.15
CA ASN A 163 -36.83 0.96 0.24
C ASN A 163 -35.68 0.63 -0.72
N ASN A 164 -34.45 1.03 -0.39
CA ASN A 164 -33.28 0.75 -1.24
C ASN A 164 -33.47 1.26 -2.69
N GLN A 165 -34.20 2.37 -2.85
CA GLN A 165 -34.57 2.92 -4.14
C GLN A 165 -33.44 3.79 -4.69
N THR A 166 -33.32 3.82 -6.03
CA THR A 166 -32.49 4.79 -6.72
C THR A 166 -32.99 6.20 -6.39
N CYS A 167 -32.09 7.08 -5.98
CA CYS A 167 -32.43 8.47 -5.73
C CYS A 167 -32.90 9.16 -7.01
N SER A 168 -34.11 9.73 -6.97
CA SER A 168 -34.59 10.71 -7.94
C SER A 168 -34.79 12.06 -7.26
N PHE A 169 -34.52 13.13 -7.98
CA PHE A 169 -34.70 14.51 -7.54
C PHE A 169 -35.53 15.32 -8.54
N ASP A 170 -36.42 14.63 -9.27
CA ASP A 170 -37.36 15.23 -10.20
C ASP A 170 -38.60 15.83 -9.51
N GLN A 171 -39.56 16.29 -10.31
CA GLN A 171 -40.76 16.95 -9.82
C GLN A 171 -41.71 16.01 -9.06
N ASP A 172 -41.66 14.71 -9.35
CA ASP A 172 -42.46 13.70 -8.66
C ASP A 172 -41.86 13.35 -7.28
N ALA A 173 -40.59 13.67 -7.08
CA ALA A 173 -39.86 13.57 -5.81
C ALA A 173 -39.82 14.89 -5.02
N VAL A 174 -40.83 15.77 -5.11
CA VAL A 174 -40.88 16.96 -4.24
C VAL A 174 -41.14 16.54 -2.80
N GLY A 175 -40.23 16.89 -1.88
CA GLY A 175 -40.32 16.48 -0.49
C GLY A 175 -38.98 16.49 0.23
N VAL A 176 -38.97 15.82 1.39
CA VAL A 176 -37.74 15.60 2.16
C VAL A 176 -37.32 14.15 1.96
N HIS A 177 -36.12 13.96 1.44
CA HIS A 177 -35.51 12.66 1.19
C HIS A 177 -34.40 12.39 2.17
N THR A 178 -34.35 11.16 2.66
CA THR A 178 -33.22 10.67 3.47
C THR A 178 -32.35 9.79 2.59
N VAL A 179 -31.13 10.24 2.32
CA VAL A 179 -30.16 9.46 1.55
C VAL A 179 -29.28 8.67 2.52
N HIS A 180 -29.22 7.36 2.31
CA HIS A 180 -28.29 6.45 2.97
C HIS A 180 -27.12 6.16 2.04
N ILE A 181 -25.90 6.34 2.52
CA ILE A 181 -24.65 6.12 1.77
C ILE A 181 -23.80 5.13 2.54
N SER A 182 -23.37 4.06 1.88
CA SER A 182 -22.43 3.06 2.39
C SER A 182 -21.17 3.03 1.53
N ALA A 183 -20.03 2.84 2.16
CA ALA A 183 -18.74 2.70 1.49
C ALA A 183 -17.96 1.53 2.07
N TYR A 184 -17.26 0.80 1.20
CA TYR A 184 -16.42 -0.35 1.53
C TYR A 184 -15.05 -0.22 0.87
N ASP A 185 -13.98 -0.38 1.65
CA ASP A 185 -12.59 -0.19 1.23
C ASP A 185 -11.92 -1.42 0.59
N GLY A 186 -12.61 -2.57 0.51
CA GLY A 186 -11.99 -3.82 0.06
C GLY A 186 -11.02 -4.46 1.05
N HIS A 187 -10.70 -3.81 2.17
CA HIS A 187 -9.81 -4.28 3.23
C HIS A 187 -10.56 -4.73 4.50
N GLY A 188 -11.87 -4.52 4.53
CA GLY A 188 -12.75 -4.97 5.62
C GLY A 188 -13.36 -3.82 6.42
N ASN A 189 -13.01 -2.57 6.13
CA ASN A 189 -13.58 -1.41 6.79
C ASN A 189 -14.76 -0.84 6.00
N GLN A 190 -15.73 -0.29 6.75
CA GLN A 190 -16.98 0.23 6.22
C GLN A 190 -17.31 1.57 6.86
N ALA A 191 -17.93 2.44 6.07
CA ALA A 191 -18.45 3.71 6.54
C ALA A 191 -19.90 3.90 6.10
N TYR A 192 -20.67 4.56 6.96
CA TYR A 192 -22.07 4.87 6.71
C TYR A 192 -22.33 6.35 6.95
N LYS A 193 -23.12 6.96 6.07
CA LYS A 193 -23.54 8.35 6.23
C LYS A 193 -24.99 8.51 5.81
N THR A 194 -25.72 9.32 6.57
CA THR A 194 -27.07 9.74 6.20
C THR A 194 -27.08 11.25 5.99
N ILE A 195 -27.67 11.68 4.89
CA ILE A 195 -27.91 13.10 4.59
C ILE A 195 -29.40 13.31 4.30
N LYS A 196 -29.89 14.52 4.56
CA LYS A 196 -31.25 14.91 4.23
C LYS A 196 -31.21 15.94 3.11
N ILE A 197 -32.01 15.72 2.07
CA ILE A 197 -32.13 16.60 0.92
C ILE A 197 -33.59 17.02 0.80
N ILE A 198 -33.82 18.31 0.58
CA ILE A 198 -35.13 18.90 0.37
C ILE A 198 -35.27 19.24 -1.11
N VAL A 199 -36.17 18.57 -1.80
CA VAL A 199 -36.52 18.86 -3.19
C VAL A 199 -37.71 19.81 -3.19
N THR A 200 -37.57 20.97 -3.84
CA THR A 200 -38.68 21.91 -4.04
C THR A 200 -39.15 21.92 -5.48
N PRO A 201 -40.42 22.32 -5.74
CA PRO A 201 -40.91 22.49 -7.10
C PRO A 201 -40.00 23.41 -7.92
N PRO A 202 -40.01 23.31 -9.26
CA PRO A 202 -39.30 24.24 -10.12
C PRO A 202 -39.84 25.65 -9.90
N ALA A 203 -38.97 26.65 -10.00
CA ALA A 203 -39.34 28.06 -9.90
C ALA A 203 -40.29 28.51 -11.03
#